data_AF-A0A7S2DZH5-F1
#
_entry.id   AF-A0A7S2DZH5-F1
#
_cell.length_a   1.000
_cell.length_b   1.000
_cell.length_c   1.000
_cell.angle_alpha   90.00
_cell.angle_beta   90.00
_cell.angle_gamma   90.00
#
_symmetry.space_group_name_H-M   'P 1'
#
loop_
_entity.id
_entity.type
_entity.pdbx_description
1 polymer ?
#
loop_
_entity_poly.entity_id
_entity_poly.type
_entity_poly.pdbx_seq_one_letter_code
_entity_poly.pdbx_strand_id
1 'polypeptide(L)'
;AHVDCALLDVTIASMANQALACLVSGNAPKRLGNAHPSIVPYSAFAASDQSLIIAVGNDGQFARMAEVIGLADLSSDERFRTNAARVANRDVLIPMLQEVIAL
;
A
#
# COMPACT_ATOMS: atom_id res chain seq x y z
N ALA A 1 17.75 37.81 15.97
CA ALA A 1 18.07 36.49 15.40
C ALA A 1 17.41 36.39 14.03
N HIS A 2 18.06 35.73 13.06
CA HIS A 2 17.52 35.49 11.71
C HIS A 2 17.28 33.99 11.55
N VAL A 3 16.12 33.60 11.03
CA VAL A 3 15.78 32.20 10.69
C VAL A 3 15.72 32.11 9.18
N ASP A 4 16.65 31.36 8.60
CA ASP A 4 16.69 31.07 7.18
C ASP A 4 15.86 29.82 6.88
N CYS A 5 15.00 29.88 5.86
CA CYS A 5 14.08 28.81 5.49
C CYS A 5 13.74 28.89 4.00
N ALA A 6 13.96 27.78 3.28
CA ALA A 6 13.61 27.66 1.87
C ALA A 6 12.45 26.68 1.64
N LEU A 7 11.55 27.03 0.72
CA LEU A 7 10.44 26.14 0.31
C LEU A 7 10.93 24.79 -0.22
N LEU A 8 12.11 24.78 -0.85
CA LEU A 8 12.74 23.55 -1.34
C LEU A 8 13.12 22.61 -0.20
N ASP A 9 13.76 23.12 0.85
CA ASP A 9 14.22 22.34 2.00
C ASP A 9 13.04 21.68 2.71
N VAL A 10 11.96 22.45 2.92
CA VAL A 10 10.72 21.95 3.52
C VAL A 10 10.10 20.85 2.66
N THR A 11 10.11 21.03 1.33
CA THR A 11 9.53 20.04 0.40
C THR A 11 10.33 18.73 0.45
N ILE A 12 11.66 18.80 0.36
CA ILE A 12 12.54 17.63 0.40
C ILE A 12 12.39 16.89 1.75
N ALA A 13 12.39 17.63 2.86
CA ALA A 13 12.19 17.06 4.19
C ALA A 13 10.83 16.33 4.31
N SER A 14 9.78 16.87 3.68
CA SER A 14 8.44 16.28 3.72
C SER A 14 8.28 15.00 2.90
N MET A 15 9.26 14.63 2.05
CA MET A 15 9.16 13.43 1.20
C MET A 15 9.36 12.12 1.95
N ALA A 16 9.98 12.14 3.14
CA ALA A 16 10.17 10.99 4.03
C ALA A 16 10.58 9.69 3.30
N ASN A 17 9.70 8.68 3.29
CA ASN A 17 9.95 7.37 2.70
C ASN A 17 10.32 7.42 1.21
N GLN A 18 9.79 8.40 0.46
CA GLN A 18 10.08 8.54 -0.96
C GLN A 18 11.52 9.05 -1.19
N ALA A 19 11.99 9.97 -0.34
CA ALA A 19 13.38 10.41 -0.37
C ALA A 19 14.32 9.26 0.04
N LEU A 20 13.99 8.52 1.11
CA LEU A 20 14.78 7.36 1.54
C LEU A 20 14.85 6.28 0.45
N ALA A 21 13.73 5.93 -0.18
CA ALA A 21 13.70 4.94 -1.25
C ALA A 21 14.58 5.35 -2.44
N CYS A 22 14.58 6.63 -2.81
CA CYS A 22 15.45 7.18 -3.84
C CYS A 22 16.94 7.07 -3.45
N LEU A 23 17.29 7.49 -2.23
CA LEU A 23 18.67 7.46 -1.72
C LEU A 23 19.24 6.03 -1.63
N VAL A 24 18.42 5.05 -1.21
CA VAL A 24 18.84 3.66 -1.05
C VAL A 24 18.93 2.93 -2.39
N SER A 25 17.98 3.16 -3.29
CA SER A 25 17.91 2.40 -4.56
C SER A 25 18.60 3.07 -5.74
N GLY A 26 18.90 4.38 -5.66
CA GLY A 26 19.35 5.20 -6.78
C GLY A 26 18.27 5.50 -7.83
N ASN A 27 17.05 4.99 -7.63
CA ASN A 27 15.95 5.15 -8.59
C ASN A 27 14.97 6.23 -8.14
N ALA A 28 14.58 7.09 -9.07
CA ALA A 28 13.54 8.07 -8.82
C ALA A 28 12.18 7.39 -8.53
N PRO A 29 11.40 7.87 -7.55
CA PRO A 29 10.09 7.30 -7.25
C PRO A 29 9.10 7.56 -8.40
N LYS A 30 8.15 6.64 -8.56
CA LYS A 30 7.03 6.78 -9.52
C LYS A 30 5.74 7.16 -8.80
N ARG A 31 4.80 7.74 -9.55
CA ARG A 31 3.43 7.95 -9.05
C ARG A 31 2.73 6.60 -8.92
N LEU A 32 2.13 6.35 -7.77
CA LEU A 32 1.42 5.09 -7.45
C LEU A 32 -0.07 5.31 -7.14
N GLY A 33 -0.57 6.53 -7.29
CA GLY A 33 -1.90 6.89 -6.78
C GLY A 33 -1.94 6.72 -5.26
N ASN A 34 -2.98 6.05 -4.76
CA ASN A 34 -3.17 5.77 -3.33
C ASN A 34 -2.42 4.53 -2.83
N ALA A 35 -1.76 3.78 -3.71
CA ALA A 35 -1.13 2.52 -3.33
C ALA A 35 0.20 2.73 -2.60
N HIS A 36 0.40 2.02 -1.49
CA HIS A 36 1.69 1.98 -0.81
C HIS A 36 2.74 1.25 -1.68
N PRO A 37 4.00 1.72 -1.71
CA PRO A 37 5.04 1.12 -2.55
C PRO A 37 5.42 -0.31 -2.12
N SER A 38 5.44 -0.59 -0.82
CA SER A 38 6.01 -1.82 -0.26
C SER A 38 5.07 -2.62 0.65
N ILE A 39 3.80 -2.22 0.77
CA ILE A 39 2.83 -2.88 1.65
C ILE A 39 1.54 -3.10 0.87
N VAL A 40 1.04 -4.34 0.86
CA VAL A 40 -0.16 -4.73 0.11
C VAL A 40 -1.02 -5.64 0.99
N PRO A 41 -2.36 -5.46 1.05
CA PRO A 41 -3.12 -4.33 0.50
C PRO A 41 -3.03 -3.08 1.38
N TYR A 42 -2.55 -1.99 0.79
CA TYR A 42 -2.56 -0.65 1.40
C TYR A 42 -2.89 0.37 0.31
N SER A 43 -4.18 0.68 0.13
CA SER A 43 -4.69 1.53 -0.96
C SER A 43 -6.13 1.98 -0.70
N ALA A 44 -6.62 2.89 -1.53
CA ALA A 44 -8.05 3.12 -1.71
C ALA A 44 -8.69 1.98 -2.50
N PHE A 45 -9.90 1.60 -2.10
CA PHE A 45 -10.80 0.67 -2.77
C PHE A 45 -12.18 1.34 -2.93
N ALA A 46 -12.85 1.10 -4.05
CA ALA A 46 -14.23 1.52 -4.24
C ALA A 46 -15.16 0.51 -3.55
N ALA A 47 -16.00 0.94 -2.63
CA ALA A 47 -17.10 0.14 -2.10
C ALA A 47 -18.43 0.54 -2.74
N SER A 48 -19.51 -0.12 -2.33
CA SER A 48 -20.84 0.05 -2.92
C SER A 48 -21.42 1.47 -2.80
N ASP A 49 -21.06 2.22 -1.75
CA ASP A 49 -21.55 3.57 -1.50
C ASP A 49 -20.47 4.66 -1.66
N GLN A 50 -19.25 4.42 -1.17
CA GLN A 50 -18.12 5.35 -1.23
C GLN A 50 -16.78 4.61 -1.31
N SER A 51 -15.69 5.37 -1.48
CA SER A 51 -14.34 4.82 -1.39
C SER A 51 -13.91 4.66 0.07
N LEU A 52 -13.16 3.61 0.36
CA LEU A 52 -12.53 3.38 1.67
C LEU A 52 -11.04 3.07 1.51
N ILE A 53 -10.25 3.44 2.53
CA ILE A 53 -8.82 3.09 2.59
C ILE A 53 -8.68 1.79 3.38
N ILE A 54 -8.11 0.76 2.75
CA ILE A 54 -7.65 -0.44 3.45
C ILE A 54 -6.15 -0.31 3.65
N ALA A 55 -5.71 -0.46 4.90
CA ALA A 55 -4.31 -0.35 5.32
C ALA A 55 -3.88 -1.58 6.11
N VAL A 56 -3.65 -2.70 5.42
CA VAL A 56 -3.19 -3.96 6.02
C VAL A 56 -1.66 -3.96 6.09
N GLY A 57 -1.12 -3.81 7.29
CA GLY A 57 0.31 -3.64 7.54
C GLY A 57 1.09 -4.93 7.77
N ASN A 58 0.42 -6.07 8.00
CA ASN A 58 1.10 -7.35 8.26
C ASN A 58 0.25 -8.57 7.88
N ASP A 59 0.87 -9.75 7.92
CA ASP A 59 0.25 -11.00 7.47
C ASP A 59 -0.92 -11.45 8.36
N GLY A 60 -0.86 -11.20 9.67
CA GLY A 60 -1.96 -11.50 10.58
C GLY A 60 -3.19 -10.62 10.33
N GLN A 61 -2.99 -9.34 10.00
CA GLN A 61 -4.06 -8.45 9.58
C GLN A 61 -4.63 -8.88 8.22
N PHE A 62 -3.78 -9.32 7.29
CA PHE A 62 -4.23 -9.82 5.99
C PHE A 62 -5.12 -11.05 6.14
N ALA A 63 -4.73 -12.01 6.97
CA ALA A 63 -5.52 -13.21 7.22
C ALA A 63 -6.92 -12.87 7.79
N ARG A 64 -6.98 -12.01 8.80
CA ARG A 64 -8.25 -11.56 9.40
C ARG A 64 -9.11 -10.78 8.41
N MET A 65 -8.51 -9.91 7.61
CA MET A 65 -9.24 -9.16 6.58
C MET A 65 -9.82 -10.13 5.53
N ALA A 66 -9.00 -11.07 5.05
CA ALA A 66 -9.41 -12.07 4.06
C ALA A 66 -10.57 -12.93 4.57
N GLU A 67 -10.55 -13.31 5.85
CA GLU A 67 -11.66 -14.01 6.50
C GLU A 67 -12.96 -13.17 6.50
N VAL A 68 -12.89 -11.90 6.91
CA VAL A 68 -14.06 -10.99 6.99
C VAL A 68 -14.74 -10.80 5.63
N ILE A 69 -13.96 -10.74 4.55
CA ILE A 69 -14.49 -10.54 3.19
C ILE A 69 -14.81 -11.86 2.47
N GLY A 70 -14.78 -13.01 3.15
CA GLY A 70 -15.13 -14.31 2.56
C GLY A 70 -14.07 -14.89 1.60
N LEU A 71 -12.82 -14.44 1.71
CA LEU A 71 -11.68 -14.88 0.92
C LEU A 71 -10.58 -15.54 1.79
N ALA A 72 -10.98 -16.29 2.83
CA ALA A 72 -10.07 -16.83 3.84
C ALA A 72 -8.88 -17.63 3.25
N ASP A 73 -9.11 -18.34 2.15
CA ASP A 73 -8.09 -19.16 1.47
C ASP A 73 -6.89 -18.35 0.95
N LEU A 74 -7.08 -17.05 0.67
CA LEU A 74 -5.97 -16.18 0.23
C LEU A 74 -4.86 -16.09 1.26
N SER A 75 -5.17 -16.21 2.55
CA SER A 75 -4.17 -16.16 3.61
C SER A 75 -3.21 -17.36 3.60
N SER A 76 -3.65 -18.48 3.01
CA SER A 76 -2.86 -19.72 2.88
C SER A 76 -2.21 -19.87 1.49
N ASP A 77 -2.70 -19.16 0.47
CA ASP A 77 -2.10 -19.14 -0.86
C ASP A 77 -0.68 -18.57 -0.82
N GLU A 78 0.31 -19.31 -1.33
CA GLU A 78 1.71 -18.91 -1.34
C GLU A 78 1.95 -17.55 -2.01
N ARG A 79 1.09 -17.17 -2.96
CA ARG A 79 1.14 -15.87 -3.65
C ARG A 79 0.80 -14.70 -2.74
N PHE A 80 0.05 -14.93 -1.65
CA PHE A 80 -0.49 -13.86 -0.79
C PHE A 80 -0.20 -14.03 0.71
N ARG A 81 0.37 -15.17 1.10
CA ARG A 81 0.65 -15.50 2.51
C ARG A 81 1.54 -14.48 3.22
N THR A 82 2.52 -13.90 2.52
CA THR A 82 3.44 -12.89 3.08
C THR A 82 3.31 -11.55 2.37
N ASN A 83 3.61 -10.45 3.05
CA ASN A 83 3.59 -9.12 2.42
C ASN A 83 4.48 -9.04 1.18
N ALA A 84 5.67 -9.64 1.22
CA ALA A 84 6.57 -9.69 0.07
C ALA A 84 5.91 -10.41 -1.12
N ALA A 85 5.24 -11.53 -0.88
CA ALA A 85 4.49 -12.24 -1.91
C ALA A 85 3.31 -11.40 -2.44
N ARG A 86 2.57 -10.71 -1.55
CA ARG A 86 1.48 -9.80 -1.96
C ARG A 86 1.97 -8.62 -2.79
N VAL A 87 3.13 -8.06 -2.48
CA VAL A 87 3.77 -6.99 -3.28
C VAL A 87 4.14 -7.52 -4.67
N ALA A 88 4.73 -8.72 -4.75
CA ALA A 88 5.11 -9.33 -6.02
C ALA A 88 3.89 -9.70 -6.89
N ASN A 89 2.77 -10.06 -6.26
CA ASN A 89 1.52 -10.45 -6.93
C ASN A 89 0.43 -9.38 -6.86
N ARG A 90 0.80 -8.10 -6.67
CA ARG A 90 -0.16 -7.02 -6.41
C ARG A 90 -1.20 -6.85 -7.54
N ASP A 91 -0.76 -7.04 -8.78
CA ASP A 91 -1.60 -6.86 -9.96
C ASP A 91 -2.66 -7.97 -10.10
N VAL A 92 -2.48 -9.07 -9.37
CA VAL A 92 -3.45 -10.15 -9.25
C VAL A 92 -4.34 -9.95 -8.02
N LEU A 93 -3.73 -9.64 -6.87
CA LEU A 93 -4.45 -9.54 -5.60
C LEU A 93 -5.43 -8.36 -5.57
N ILE A 94 -5.01 -7.18 -6.03
CA ILE A 94 -5.82 -5.95 -5.91
C ILE A 94 -7.17 -6.06 -6.66
N PRO A 95 -7.22 -6.53 -7.92
CA PRO A 95 -8.51 -6.77 -8.60
C PRO A 95 -9.42 -7.73 -7.85
N MET A 96 -8.90 -8.84 -7.34
CA MET A 96 -9.70 -9.82 -6.57
C MET A 96 -10.33 -9.20 -5.32
N LEU A 97 -9.55 -8.41 -4.58
CA LEU A 97 -10.08 -7.68 -3.41
C LEU A 97 -11.13 -6.64 -3.83
N GLN A 98 -10.86 -5.90 -4.91
CA GLN A 98 -11.74 -4.87 -5.42
C GLN A 98 -13.11 -5.42 -5.87
N GLU A 99 -13.15 -6.61 -6.48
CA GLU A 99 -14.41 -7.26 -6.87
C GLU A 99 -15.31 -7.53 -5.66
N VAL A 100 -14.73 -8.01 -4.55
CA VAL A 100 -15.49 -8.34 -3.34
C VAL A 100 -15.87 -7.11 -2.54
N ILE A 101 -14.97 -6.12 -2.44
CA ILE A 101 -15.22 -4.88 -1.68
C ILE A 101 -16.29 -4.00 -2.36
N ALA A 102 -16.44 -4.10 -3.68
CA ALA A 102 -17.41 -3.33 -4.43
C ALA A 102 -18.87 -3.81 -4.26
N LEU A 103 -19.08 -5.00 -3.68
CA LEU A 103 -20.41 -5.54 -3.37
C LEU A 103 -21.05 -4.79 -2.20
#